data_AF-A0A1J1HFT4-F1
#
_entry.id   AF-A0A1J1HFT4-F1
#
_cell.length_a   1.000
_cell.length_b   1.000
_cell.length_c   1.000
_cell.angle_alpha   90.00
_cell.angle_beta   90.00
_cell.angle_gamma   90.00
#
_symmetry.space_group_name_H-M   'P 1'
#
loop_
_entity.id
_entity.type
_entity.pdbx_description
1 polymer ?
#
loop_
_entity_poly.entity_id
_entity_poly.type
_entity_poly.pdbx_seq_one_letter_code
_entity_poly.pdbx_strand_id
1 'polypeptide(L)'
;MLSRYVDQGGNKRPGAFAIYLEPWHGDIFEFLDLKKNTGKEEARARDMFYALWIPDLFMRRVETEGRYIRQVKAQDLWFAIIESQVETGTPYMLYKDACNRKSNQQNVGTIRCSNLCTEIVEYSSKDEVAVCNLASIAVNMFVVANNGSKDYDFKKLKEVTKTVTKNLNKIIDVNYYPVPEAKRSNMRHRPIGIGVQGLADAFIMMRMPFESPEAQKLNQQIFETIYYGALEASCELAEEFGTYETYEGSPVSKGILQYDMWNKTPTDLWNWSTLKEKIAKHGVRNSLLVAPMPTASTAQILGNNESFEPYTSNVYNRRVLSGEFQVVNHHLIKDLTERDLWDDDMKNKIIGNNGSIQSIEEIPQDIREIYKTVWEMSVKNQIQMAADRGAFIDQSQSFNIHVAEPNYGKLTSIHFHAWKMGLKTGMYYLRTKPAANAIQFTVDKQRLNQNASTTVKMNGNGNISSPTSPSSAHNSPNKSVNGTDEREKKLAEMVCSLENKDDCLMCGS
;
A
#
# COMPACT_ATOMS: atom_id res chain seq x y z
N MET A 1 -23.75 -13.02 9.72
CA MET A 1 -22.69 -13.31 8.74
C MET A 1 -21.67 -14.25 9.36
N LEU A 2 -21.20 -15.26 8.62
CA LEU A 2 -20.24 -16.28 9.10
C LEU A 2 -18.95 -15.67 9.69
N SER A 3 -18.46 -14.57 9.09
CA SER A 3 -17.27 -13.83 9.56
C SER A 3 -17.39 -13.28 10.99
N ARG A 4 -18.61 -12.95 11.44
CA ARG A 4 -18.86 -12.51 12.82
C ARG A 4 -19.00 -13.68 13.79
N TYR A 5 -19.47 -14.83 13.28
CA TYR A 5 -19.77 -16.00 14.10
C TYR A 5 -18.52 -16.84 14.37
N VAL A 6 -17.65 -16.98 13.36
CA VAL A 6 -16.37 -17.69 13.48
C VAL A 6 -15.28 -16.66 13.74
N ASP A 7 -14.85 -16.57 15.00
CA ASP A 7 -13.78 -15.67 15.43
C ASP A 7 -12.57 -16.44 15.97
N GLN A 8 -11.41 -15.79 15.99
CA GLN A 8 -10.21 -16.31 16.60
C GLN A 8 -10.06 -15.76 18.03
N GLY A 9 -10.78 -16.36 18.99
CA GLY A 9 -10.52 -16.17 20.42
C GLY A 9 -11.64 -15.50 21.23
N GLY A 10 -12.91 -15.83 20.98
CA GLY A 10 -14.07 -15.41 21.77
C GLY A 10 -14.37 -13.92 21.63
N ASN A 11 -14.70 -13.49 20.42
CA ASN A 11 -14.97 -12.11 19.96
C ASN A 11 -13.76 -11.16 19.91
N LYS A 12 -12.52 -11.64 20.07
CA LYS A 12 -11.33 -10.77 20.01
C LYS A 12 -10.86 -10.45 18.58
N ARG A 13 -11.11 -11.35 17.63
CA ARG A 13 -10.69 -11.16 16.23
C ARG A 13 -11.69 -11.82 15.27
N PRO A 14 -12.64 -11.04 14.72
CA PRO A 14 -13.58 -11.55 13.72
C PRO A 14 -12.86 -12.11 12.50
N GLY A 15 -13.48 -13.08 11.82
CA GLY A 15 -12.99 -13.59 10.55
C GLY A 15 -12.93 -12.47 9.50
N ALA A 16 -11.83 -12.40 8.75
CA ALA A 16 -11.61 -11.39 7.72
C ALA A 16 -11.58 -12.03 6.34
N PHE A 17 -12.52 -11.64 5.47
CA PHE A 17 -12.61 -12.12 4.09
C PHE A 17 -12.54 -10.95 3.12
N ALA A 18 -11.66 -11.03 2.12
CA ALA A 18 -11.69 -10.13 0.97
C ALA A 18 -12.41 -10.80 -0.19
N ILE A 19 -13.43 -10.13 -0.71
CA ILE A 19 -14.23 -10.60 -1.85
C ILE A 19 -13.71 -9.92 -3.10
N TYR A 20 -13.38 -10.74 -4.09
CA TYR A 20 -12.87 -10.31 -5.39
C TYR A 20 -13.98 -10.38 -6.43
N LEU A 21 -14.21 -9.28 -7.13
CA LEU A 21 -15.20 -9.21 -8.20
C LEU A 21 -14.60 -8.56 -9.45
N GLU A 22 -14.89 -9.13 -10.63
CA GLU A 22 -14.53 -8.48 -11.88
C GLU A 22 -15.57 -7.39 -12.22
N PRO A 23 -15.15 -6.22 -12.75
CA PRO A 23 -16.02 -5.05 -12.90
C PRO A 23 -17.13 -5.19 -13.95
N TRP A 24 -17.14 -6.29 -14.73
CA TRP A 24 -18.21 -6.59 -15.68
C TRP A 24 -19.40 -7.34 -15.04
N HIS A 25 -19.31 -7.71 -13.76
CA HIS A 25 -20.39 -8.40 -13.05
C HIS A 25 -21.66 -7.53 -12.98
N GLY A 26 -22.84 -8.15 -13.07
CA GLY A 26 -24.12 -7.44 -13.09
C GLY A 26 -24.39 -6.60 -11.83
N ASP A 27 -23.95 -7.12 -10.67
CA ASP A 27 -24.15 -6.51 -9.34
C ASP A 27 -22.98 -5.61 -8.90
N ILE A 28 -22.18 -5.08 -9.83
CA ILE A 28 -20.96 -4.35 -9.50
C ILE A 28 -21.22 -3.06 -8.71
N PHE A 29 -22.33 -2.35 -8.96
CA PHE A 29 -22.64 -1.12 -8.23
C PHE A 29 -23.06 -1.41 -6.80
N GLU A 30 -23.90 -2.42 -6.60
CA GLU A 30 -24.33 -2.89 -5.30
C GLU A 30 -23.13 -3.41 -4.49
N PHE A 31 -22.20 -4.11 -5.15
CA PHE A 31 -20.94 -4.56 -4.54
C PHE A 31 -20.10 -3.40 -4.00
N LEU A 32 -19.99 -2.29 -4.74
CA LEU A 32 -19.24 -1.09 -4.33
C LEU A 32 -19.85 -0.38 -3.11
N ASP A 33 -21.14 -0.61 -2.85
CA ASP A 33 -21.86 0.01 -1.74
C ASP A 33 -21.82 -0.81 -0.44
N LEU A 34 -21.41 -2.09 -0.49
CA LEU A 34 -21.54 -3.02 0.65
C LEU A 34 -20.78 -2.58 1.91
N LYS A 35 -19.69 -1.82 1.77
CA LYS A 35 -18.87 -1.30 2.87
C LYS A 35 -19.33 0.08 3.37
N LYS A 36 -20.16 0.81 2.61
CA LYS A 36 -20.55 2.18 2.94
C LYS A 36 -21.29 2.23 4.28
N ASN A 37 -21.04 3.30 5.05
CA ASN A 37 -21.68 3.48 6.35
C ASN A 37 -23.18 3.77 6.22
N THR A 38 -23.57 4.51 5.18
CA THR A 38 -24.96 4.91 4.90
C THR A 38 -25.70 3.90 4.02
N GLY A 39 -27.03 3.92 4.08
CA GLY A 39 -27.93 3.05 3.30
C GLY A 39 -28.62 1.94 4.12
N LYS A 40 -29.43 1.11 3.45
CA LYS A 40 -30.21 0.05 4.10
C LYS A 40 -29.31 -1.06 4.63
N GLU A 41 -29.51 -1.47 5.88
CA GLU A 41 -28.63 -2.44 6.56
C GLU A 41 -28.62 -3.81 5.87
N GLU A 42 -29.78 -4.27 5.39
CA GLU A 42 -29.92 -5.50 4.61
C GLU A 42 -29.14 -5.50 3.27
N ALA A 43 -28.68 -4.34 2.81
CA ALA A 43 -27.85 -4.18 1.62
C ALA A 43 -26.38 -3.88 1.96
N ARG A 44 -25.91 -4.21 3.18
CA ARG A 44 -24.55 -3.93 3.64
C ARG A 44 -23.88 -5.17 4.23
N ALA A 45 -22.56 -5.24 4.11
CA ALA A 45 -21.73 -6.30 4.67
C ALA A 45 -20.39 -5.75 5.19
N ARG A 46 -20.47 -4.79 6.11
CA ARG A 46 -19.33 -3.94 6.54
C ARG A 46 -18.15 -4.67 7.20
N ASP A 47 -18.29 -5.92 7.63
CA ASP A 47 -17.17 -6.67 8.23
C ASP A 47 -16.27 -7.36 7.18
N MET A 48 -16.69 -7.36 5.91
CA MET A 48 -15.92 -7.93 4.82
C MET A 48 -15.05 -6.85 4.15
N PHE A 49 -14.07 -7.29 3.39
CA PHE A 49 -13.23 -6.43 2.54
C PHE A 49 -13.59 -6.68 1.08
N TYR A 50 -13.39 -5.66 0.25
CA TYR A 50 -13.81 -5.69 -1.15
C TYR A 50 -12.63 -5.35 -2.05
N ALA A 51 -12.52 -6.09 -3.15
CA ALA A 51 -11.43 -5.96 -4.11
C ALA A 51 -11.96 -6.11 -5.53
N LEU A 52 -11.42 -5.31 -6.44
CA LEU A 52 -11.68 -5.45 -7.86
C LEU A 52 -10.57 -6.24 -8.54
N TRP A 53 -10.98 -7.22 -9.34
CA TRP A 53 -10.11 -8.01 -10.21
C TRP A 53 -10.25 -7.49 -11.65
N ILE A 54 -9.43 -6.51 -12.00
CA ILE A 54 -9.66 -5.62 -13.13
C ILE A 54 -8.94 -6.12 -14.39
N PRO A 55 -9.65 -6.49 -15.47
CA PRO A 55 -9.03 -6.78 -16.75
C PRO A 55 -8.54 -5.49 -17.43
N ASP A 56 -7.47 -5.56 -18.24
CA ASP A 56 -6.97 -4.46 -19.09
C ASP A 56 -8.08 -3.97 -20.02
N LEU A 57 -9.00 -4.86 -20.41
CA LEU A 57 -10.16 -4.49 -21.22
C LEU A 57 -11.06 -3.49 -20.49
N PHE A 58 -11.26 -3.59 -19.17
CA PHE A 58 -12.03 -2.58 -18.43
C PHE A 58 -11.31 -1.23 -18.45
N MET A 59 -10.00 -1.22 -18.15
CA MET A 59 -9.18 -0.01 -18.17
C MET A 59 -9.15 0.66 -19.55
N ARG A 60 -9.12 -0.14 -20.63
CA ARG A 60 -9.22 0.33 -22.03
C ARG A 60 -10.65 0.67 -22.47
N ARG A 61 -11.69 0.02 -21.94
CA ARG A 61 -13.11 0.25 -22.27
C ARG A 61 -13.72 1.44 -21.55
N VAL A 62 -13.03 1.99 -20.55
CA VAL A 62 -13.18 3.42 -20.23
C VAL A 62 -13.03 4.28 -21.50
N GLU A 63 -12.41 3.75 -22.57
CA GLU A 63 -12.22 4.42 -23.86
C GLU A 63 -12.96 3.83 -25.09
N THR A 64 -13.46 2.57 -25.22
CA THR A 64 -14.41 2.16 -26.32
C THR A 64 -14.97 0.70 -26.32
N GLU A 65 -16.25 0.53 -26.76
CA GLU A 65 -17.06 -0.66 -27.22
C GLU A 65 -17.24 -1.89 -26.30
N GLY A 66 -18.27 -2.77 -26.34
CA GLY A 66 -19.43 -3.02 -27.22
C GLY A 66 -20.11 -4.39 -26.96
N ARG A 67 -19.92 -5.01 -25.77
CA ARG A 67 -20.57 -6.27 -25.33
C ARG A 67 -20.81 -6.22 -23.82
N TYR A 68 -22.07 -6.31 -23.37
CA TYR A 68 -22.48 -6.18 -21.96
C TYR A 68 -23.88 -6.77 -21.71
N ILE A 69 -24.19 -7.10 -20.45
CA ILE A 69 -25.55 -7.50 -20.00
C ILE A 69 -26.40 -6.25 -19.67
N ARG A 70 -25.77 -5.23 -19.08
CA ARG A 70 -26.33 -3.90 -18.84
C ARG A 70 -25.33 -2.86 -19.33
N GLN A 71 -25.77 -1.92 -20.16
CA GLN A 71 -24.90 -0.83 -20.59
C GLN A 71 -24.87 0.23 -19.50
N VAL A 72 -23.67 0.54 -19.03
CA VAL A 72 -23.39 1.74 -18.26
C VAL A 72 -22.21 2.44 -18.92
N LYS A 73 -22.10 3.77 -18.82
CA LYS A 73 -20.88 4.43 -19.25
C LYS A 73 -19.76 3.94 -18.34
N ALA A 74 -18.64 3.50 -18.89
CA ALA A 74 -17.53 3.01 -18.06
C ALA A 74 -17.02 4.07 -17.07
N GLN A 75 -17.13 5.36 -17.43
CA GLN A 75 -16.88 6.50 -16.54
C GLN A 75 -17.83 6.54 -15.33
N ASP A 76 -19.07 6.08 -15.47
CA ASP A 76 -20.05 6.00 -14.38
C ASP A 76 -19.60 4.98 -13.33
N LEU A 77 -19.18 3.80 -13.80
CA LEU A 77 -18.63 2.77 -12.92
C LEU A 77 -17.30 3.24 -12.31
N TRP A 78 -16.43 3.89 -13.09
CA TRP A 78 -15.19 4.46 -12.58
C TRP A 78 -15.42 5.51 -11.48
N PHE A 79 -16.43 6.36 -11.66
CA PHE A 79 -16.85 7.31 -10.63
C PHE A 79 -17.34 6.62 -9.36
N ALA A 80 -18.19 5.59 -9.49
CA ALA A 80 -18.65 4.81 -8.34
C ALA A 80 -17.51 4.11 -7.59
N ILE A 81 -16.49 3.62 -8.31
CA ILE A 81 -15.29 3.02 -7.71
C ILE A 81 -14.54 4.07 -6.87
N ILE A 82 -14.27 5.24 -7.44
CA ILE A 82 -13.56 6.31 -6.75
C ILE A 82 -14.37 6.84 -5.56
N GLU A 83 -15.68 7.03 -5.70
CA GLU A 83 -16.56 7.43 -4.60
C GLU A 83 -16.45 6.44 -3.43
N SER A 84 -16.57 5.13 -3.72
CA SER A 84 -16.43 4.09 -2.70
C SER A 84 -15.05 4.12 -2.02
N GLN A 85 -13.98 4.36 -2.78
CA GLN A 85 -12.62 4.47 -2.25
C GLN A 85 -12.44 5.68 -1.34
N VAL A 86 -12.98 6.84 -1.71
CA VAL A 86 -12.92 8.05 -0.88
C VAL A 86 -13.69 7.85 0.42
N GLU A 87 -14.87 7.22 0.37
CA GLU A 87 -15.70 6.98 1.55
C GLU A 87 -15.15 5.89 2.48
N THR A 88 -14.59 4.81 1.92
CA THR A 88 -14.32 3.58 2.68
C THR A 88 -12.86 3.12 2.66
N GLY A 89 -12.02 3.73 1.82
CA GLY A 89 -10.65 3.29 1.55
C GLY A 89 -10.55 2.06 0.62
N THR A 90 -11.70 1.53 0.15
CA THR A 90 -11.86 0.30 -0.64
C THR A 90 -12.86 0.54 -1.79
N PRO A 91 -12.94 -0.28 -2.86
CA PRO A 91 -12.30 -1.57 -3.04
C PRO A 91 -10.80 -1.48 -3.34
N TYR A 92 -10.09 -2.56 -3.03
CA TYR A 92 -8.72 -2.77 -3.49
C TYR A 92 -8.68 -2.84 -5.02
N MET A 93 -7.54 -2.48 -5.61
CA MET A 93 -7.37 -2.44 -7.06
C MET A 93 -6.28 -3.42 -7.49
N LEU A 94 -6.68 -4.51 -8.16
CA LEU A 94 -5.74 -5.48 -8.71
C LEU A 94 -5.97 -5.67 -10.20
N TYR A 95 -4.89 -5.69 -10.97
CA TYR A 95 -4.90 -5.78 -12.42
C TYR A 95 -4.75 -7.24 -12.87
N LYS A 96 -5.88 -7.88 -13.14
CA LYS A 96 -6.00 -9.30 -13.50
C LYS A 96 -5.02 -9.73 -14.58
N ASP A 97 -4.89 -8.94 -15.64
CA ASP A 97 -4.07 -9.31 -16.79
C ASP A 97 -2.57 -9.18 -16.47
N ALA A 98 -2.18 -8.18 -15.68
CA ALA A 98 -0.81 -8.06 -15.17
C ALA A 98 -0.46 -9.21 -14.21
N CYS A 99 -1.40 -9.60 -13.34
CA CYS A 99 -1.27 -10.75 -12.45
C CYS A 99 -1.06 -12.06 -13.23
N ASN A 100 -1.90 -12.34 -14.22
CA ASN A 100 -1.85 -13.58 -14.99
C ASN A 100 -0.65 -13.63 -15.95
N ARG A 101 -0.36 -12.55 -16.69
CA ARG A 101 0.75 -12.49 -17.66
C ARG A 101 2.13 -12.65 -17.02
N LYS A 102 2.24 -12.28 -15.74
CA LYS A 102 3.51 -12.20 -15.00
C LYS A 102 3.53 -13.11 -13.78
N SER A 103 2.82 -14.24 -13.85
CA SER A 103 2.85 -15.27 -12.82
C SER A 103 3.58 -16.50 -13.36
N ASN A 104 4.47 -17.07 -12.54
CA ASN A 104 5.06 -18.36 -12.85
C ASN A 104 4.03 -19.51 -12.81
N GLN A 105 2.87 -19.30 -12.18
CA GLN A 105 1.76 -20.26 -12.17
C GLN A 105 0.83 -20.12 -13.39
N GLN A 106 1.17 -19.32 -14.40
CA GLN A 106 0.31 -19.19 -15.60
C GLN A 106 0.13 -20.50 -16.38
N ASN A 107 0.98 -21.52 -16.14
CA ASN A 107 0.87 -22.84 -16.75
C ASN A 107 -0.28 -23.68 -16.17
N VAL A 108 -0.75 -23.41 -14.95
CA VAL A 108 -1.80 -24.22 -14.29
C VAL A 108 -3.21 -23.73 -14.57
N GLY A 109 -3.37 -22.44 -14.90
CA GLY A 109 -4.65 -21.85 -15.29
C GLY A 109 -4.75 -20.37 -14.97
N THR A 110 -5.91 -19.78 -15.28
CA THR A 110 -6.20 -18.38 -14.98
C THR A 110 -6.38 -18.17 -13.47
N ILE A 111 -5.57 -17.29 -12.90
CA ILE A 111 -5.68 -16.80 -11.52
C ILE A 111 -6.88 -15.85 -11.42
N ARG A 112 -7.74 -16.09 -10.43
CA ARG A 112 -9.08 -15.46 -10.32
C ARG A 112 -9.20 -14.43 -9.19
N CYS A 113 -8.25 -14.41 -8.27
CA CYS A 113 -8.23 -13.47 -7.16
C CYS A 113 -6.82 -13.39 -6.56
N SER A 114 -6.67 -12.48 -5.59
CA SER A 114 -5.55 -12.45 -4.64
C SER A 114 -6.07 -12.84 -3.24
N ASN A 115 -5.22 -12.76 -2.21
CA ASN A 115 -5.60 -12.97 -0.81
C ASN A 115 -6.21 -11.71 -0.13
N LEU A 116 -6.39 -11.77 1.21
CA LEU A 116 -6.89 -10.66 2.03
C LEU A 116 -6.08 -9.36 1.91
N CYS A 117 -4.75 -9.47 1.77
CA CYS A 117 -3.82 -8.35 1.86
C CYS A 117 -3.23 -7.92 0.51
N THR A 118 -3.68 -8.51 -0.61
CA THR A 118 -3.35 -8.14 -2.00
C THR A 118 -1.92 -8.46 -2.48
N GLU A 119 -1.11 -9.17 -1.71
CA GLU A 119 0.27 -9.56 -2.07
C GLU A 119 0.36 -10.94 -2.72
N ILE A 120 -0.61 -11.83 -2.48
CA ILE A 120 -0.56 -13.22 -2.94
C ILE A 120 -1.35 -13.42 -4.22
N VAL A 121 -0.68 -13.90 -5.27
CA VAL A 121 -1.29 -14.10 -6.59
C VAL A 121 -1.07 -15.55 -7.01
N GLU A 122 -1.91 -16.42 -6.47
CA GLU A 122 -1.81 -17.87 -6.62
C GLU A 122 -3.08 -18.44 -7.29
N TYR A 123 -2.89 -19.51 -8.06
CA TYR A 123 -3.98 -20.23 -8.70
C TYR A 123 -4.90 -20.90 -7.67
N SER A 124 -6.20 -20.85 -7.93
CA SER A 124 -7.22 -21.57 -7.16
C SER A 124 -8.28 -22.14 -8.08
N SER A 125 -8.89 -23.24 -7.65
CA SER A 125 -9.92 -23.94 -8.41
C SER A 125 -10.94 -24.58 -7.47
N LYS A 126 -11.90 -25.33 -8.02
CA LYS A 126 -12.86 -26.10 -7.21
C LYS A 126 -12.16 -27.04 -6.22
N ASP A 127 -11.01 -27.59 -6.61
CA ASP A 127 -10.32 -28.60 -5.81
C ASP A 127 -9.03 -28.08 -5.15
N GLU A 128 -8.72 -26.79 -5.32
CA GLU A 128 -7.46 -26.19 -4.89
C GLU A 128 -7.70 -24.84 -4.23
N VAL A 129 -7.44 -24.78 -2.93
CA VAL A 129 -7.45 -23.54 -2.15
C VAL A 129 -6.00 -23.14 -1.92
N ALA A 130 -5.58 -22.03 -2.53
CA ALA A 130 -4.20 -21.55 -2.43
C ALA A 130 -3.81 -21.24 -0.97
N VAL A 131 -2.54 -21.44 -0.61
CA VAL A 131 -2.04 -21.30 0.77
C VAL A 131 -0.77 -20.51 0.79
N CYS A 132 -0.75 -19.53 1.69
CA CYS A 132 0.30 -18.56 1.79
C CYS A 132 1.20 -18.84 3.01
N ASN A 133 2.48 -19.14 2.78
CA ASN A 133 3.49 -19.39 3.82
C ASN A 133 4.44 -18.17 3.90
N LEU A 134 4.34 -17.39 4.98
CA LEU A 134 4.92 -16.04 5.05
C LEU A 134 6.08 -15.89 6.02
N ALA A 135 7.08 -15.12 5.61
CA ALA A 135 8.07 -14.54 6.51
C ALA A 135 8.53 -13.17 5.97
N SER A 136 8.97 -12.27 6.85
CA SER A 136 9.52 -10.97 6.46
C SER A 136 10.95 -10.81 6.96
N ILE A 137 11.81 -10.28 6.10
CA ILE A 137 13.21 -9.97 6.41
C ILE A 137 13.31 -8.52 6.90
N ALA A 138 13.95 -8.30 8.04
CA ALA A 138 14.25 -6.96 8.57
C ALA A 138 15.43 -6.34 7.80
N VAL A 139 15.14 -5.53 6.78
CA VAL A 139 16.15 -5.06 5.83
C VAL A 139 17.09 -4.00 6.41
N ASN A 140 16.68 -3.32 7.48
CA ASN A 140 17.53 -2.39 8.22
C ASN A 140 18.74 -3.07 8.90
N MET A 141 18.67 -4.38 9.16
CA MET A 141 19.75 -5.14 9.83
C MET A 141 21.00 -5.34 8.95
N PHE A 142 20.91 -5.05 7.65
CA PHE A 142 22.02 -5.22 6.71
C PHE A 142 22.76 -3.92 6.41
N VAL A 143 22.41 -2.82 7.08
CA VAL A 143 23.18 -1.57 7.03
C VAL A 143 24.42 -1.71 7.91
N VAL A 144 25.60 -1.62 7.30
CA VAL A 144 26.90 -1.76 7.97
C VAL A 144 27.69 -0.46 7.92
N ALA A 145 28.49 -0.22 8.95
CA ALA A 145 29.42 0.90 8.98
C ALA A 145 30.81 0.43 8.52
N ASN A 146 31.32 1.00 7.43
CA ASN A 146 32.64 0.72 6.87
C ASN A 146 33.46 2.01 6.81
N ASN A 147 34.46 2.13 7.69
CA ASN A 147 35.44 3.24 7.69
C ASN A 147 34.81 4.65 7.64
N GLY A 148 33.71 4.86 8.37
CA GLY A 148 32.98 6.14 8.40
C GLY A 148 31.95 6.33 7.28
N SER A 149 31.92 5.45 6.27
CA SER A 149 30.86 5.36 5.27
C SER A 149 29.83 4.29 5.66
N LYS A 150 28.56 4.48 5.28
CA LYS A 150 27.52 3.46 5.47
C LYS A 150 27.36 2.69 4.17
N ASP A 151 27.35 1.37 4.28
CA ASP A 151 27.21 0.43 3.16
C ASP A 151 26.11 -0.59 3.47
N TYR A 152 25.70 -1.37 2.47
CA TYR A 152 24.62 -2.34 2.59
C TYR A 152 25.11 -3.76 2.26
N ASP A 153 25.02 -4.68 3.21
CA ASP A 153 25.53 -6.05 3.07
C ASP A 153 24.56 -6.95 2.30
N PHE A 154 24.62 -6.85 0.97
CA PHE A 154 23.83 -7.71 0.07
C PHE A 154 24.19 -9.20 0.18
N LYS A 155 25.44 -9.54 0.54
CA LYS A 155 25.85 -10.95 0.69
C LYS A 155 25.14 -11.59 1.88
N LYS A 156 25.08 -10.87 3.01
CA LYS A 156 24.36 -11.33 4.20
C LYS A 156 22.85 -11.36 3.97
N LEU A 157 22.29 -10.38 3.26
CA LEU A 157 20.88 -10.42 2.86
C LEU A 157 20.56 -11.66 2.04
N LYS A 158 21.41 -12.03 1.07
CA LYS A 158 21.26 -13.25 0.28
C LYS A 158 21.29 -14.50 1.16
N GLU A 159 22.27 -14.61 2.07
CA GLU A 159 22.41 -15.74 2.99
C GLU A 159 21.16 -15.95 3.87
N VAL A 160 20.66 -14.86 4.47
CA VAL A 160 19.44 -14.89 5.29
C VAL A 160 18.23 -15.27 4.44
N THR A 161 18.13 -14.73 3.22
CA THR A 161 17.02 -15.06 2.30
C THR A 161 16.99 -16.56 1.96
N LYS A 162 18.16 -17.18 1.73
CA LYS A 162 18.25 -18.63 1.51
C LYS A 162 17.76 -19.42 2.71
N THR A 163 18.10 -18.98 3.91
CA THR A 163 17.64 -19.61 5.15
C THR A 163 16.12 -19.50 5.29
N VAL A 164 15.56 -18.31 5.07
CA VAL A 164 14.09 -18.10 5.09
C VAL A 164 13.40 -18.96 4.06
N THR A 165 13.93 -19.06 2.84
CA THR A 165 13.39 -19.92 1.77
C THR A 165 13.32 -21.39 2.21
N LYS A 166 14.40 -21.92 2.80
CA LYS A 166 14.45 -23.30 3.32
C LYS A 166 13.47 -23.50 4.47
N ASN A 167 13.31 -22.51 5.36
CA ASN A 167 12.37 -22.57 6.47
C ASN A 167 10.91 -22.60 5.98
N LEU A 168 10.55 -21.71 5.04
CA LEU A 168 9.20 -21.67 4.47
C LEU A 168 8.89 -22.95 3.68
N ASN A 169 9.87 -23.50 2.95
CA ASN A 169 9.66 -24.79 2.27
C ASN A 169 9.40 -25.94 3.25
N LYS A 170 10.07 -25.97 4.42
CA LYS A 170 9.79 -26.96 5.47
C LYS A 170 8.40 -26.76 6.07
N ILE A 171 7.95 -25.52 6.25
CA ILE A 171 6.61 -25.20 6.77
C ILE A 171 5.52 -25.86 5.93
N ILE A 172 5.66 -25.91 4.60
CA ILE A 172 4.70 -26.56 3.70
C ILE A 172 4.46 -28.02 4.12
N ASP A 173 5.50 -28.77 4.48
CA ASP A 173 5.38 -30.19 4.81
C ASP A 173 4.86 -30.44 6.23
N VAL A 174 5.17 -29.55 7.19
CA VAL A 174 4.76 -29.70 8.59
C VAL A 174 3.43 -29.04 8.93
N ASN A 175 2.92 -28.17 8.06
CA ASN A 175 1.71 -27.40 8.33
C ASN A 175 0.47 -28.31 8.48
N TYR A 176 -0.39 -27.96 9.44
CA TYR A 176 -1.72 -28.55 9.53
C TYR A 176 -2.68 -27.78 8.63
N TYR A 177 -3.25 -28.47 7.64
CA TYR A 177 -4.17 -27.87 6.68
C TYR A 177 -5.62 -28.03 7.15
N PRO A 178 -6.41 -26.94 7.24
CA PRO A 178 -7.78 -27.00 7.73
C PRO A 178 -8.75 -27.68 6.75
N VAL A 179 -8.43 -27.70 5.46
CA VAL A 179 -9.22 -28.35 4.39
C VAL A 179 -8.29 -29.10 3.43
N PRO A 180 -8.72 -30.24 2.85
CA PRO A 180 -7.87 -31.06 1.99
C PRO A 180 -7.44 -30.35 0.69
N GLU A 181 -8.27 -29.47 0.14
CA GLU A 181 -7.98 -28.65 -1.05
C GLU A 181 -6.77 -27.73 -0.83
N ALA A 182 -6.59 -27.26 0.42
CA ALA A 182 -5.45 -26.43 0.82
C ALA A 182 -4.15 -27.25 0.84
N LYS A 183 -4.20 -28.47 1.41
CA LYS A 183 -3.06 -29.39 1.38
C LYS A 183 -2.71 -29.76 -0.06
N ARG A 184 -3.71 -30.06 -0.89
CA ARG A 184 -3.52 -30.40 -2.31
C ARG A 184 -2.78 -29.26 -3.03
N SER A 185 -3.29 -28.03 -2.96
CA SER A 185 -2.68 -26.87 -3.62
C SER A 185 -1.23 -26.66 -3.17
N ASN A 186 -0.98 -26.62 -1.85
CA ASN A 186 0.34 -26.29 -1.34
C ASN A 186 1.37 -27.39 -1.63
N MET A 187 0.98 -28.67 -1.62
CA MET A 187 1.90 -29.77 -1.97
C MET A 187 2.23 -29.82 -3.47
N ARG A 188 1.30 -29.44 -4.35
CA ARG A 188 1.50 -29.45 -5.82
C ARG A 188 2.35 -28.29 -6.34
N HIS A 189 2.15 -27.10 -5.78
CA HIS A 189 2.77 -25.87 -6.28
C HIS A 189 3.86 -25.32 -5.36
N ARG A 190 3.82 -25.67 -4.08
CA ARG A 190 4.78 -25.28 -3.05
C ARG A 190 5.13 -23.78 -3.01
N PRO A 191 4.16 -22.84 -3.14
CA PRO A 191 4.45 -21.42 -3.10
C PRO A 191 4.87 -20.97 -1.69
N ILE A 192 5.74 -19.97 -1.64
CA ILE A 192 6.11 -19.26 -0.42
C ILE A 192 6.02 -17.74 -0.66
N GLY A 193 5.94 -16.97 0.42
CA GLY A 193 5.89 -15.50 0.36
C GLY A 193 6.93 -14.88 1.28
N ILE A 194 8.07 -14.49 0.71
CA ILE A 194 9.09 -13.70 1.40
C ILE A 194 8.78 -12.22 1.20
N GLY A 195 8.66 -11.50 2.30
CA GLY A 195 8.50 -10.05 2.31
C GLY A 195 9.64 -9.36 3.04
N VAL A 196 9.47 -8.05 3.26
CA VAL A 196 10.43 -7.21 3.97
C VAL A 196 9.71 -6.42 5.07
N GLN A 197 10.49 -5.85 5.98
CA GLN A 197 10.06 -4.84 6.94
C GLN A 197 11.25 -3.92 7.22
N GLY A 198 10.98 -2.67 7.62
CA GLY A 198 12.02 -1.70 7.94
C GLY A 198 12.74 -1.11 6.73
N LEU A 199 12.09 -1.00 5.57
CA LEU A 199 12.70 -0.36 4.40
C LEU A 199 12.96 1.13 4.63
N ALA A 200 12.01 1.85 5.23
CA ALA A 200 12.20 3.25 5.59
C ALA A 200 13.32 3.43 6.62
N ASP A 201 13.42 2.52 7.61
CA ASP A 201 14.54 2.51 8.55
C ASP A 201 15.88 2.33 7.83
N ALA A 202 15.96 1.39 6.87
CA ALA A 202 17.18 1.19 6.09
C ALA A 202 17.60 2.46 5.32
N PHE A 203 16.66 3.18 4.71
CA PHE A 203 16.96 4.44 4.03
C PHE A 203 17.42 5.54 4.98
N ILE A 204 16.74 5.72 6.11
CA ILE A 204 17.13 6.70 7.15
C ILE A 204 18.53 6.37 7.67
N MET A 205 18.77 5.09 7.97
CA MET A 205 20.08 4.60 8.41
C MET A 205 21.13 4.85 7.35
N MET A 206 20.86 4.65 6.06
CA MET A 206 21.77 4.96 4.95
C MET A 206 21.88 6.45 4.61
N ARG A 207 21.16 7.33 5.31
CA ARG A 207 21.08 8.78 5.04
C ARG A 207 20.53 9.12 3.65
N MET A 208 19.56 8.33 3.18
CA MET A 208 18.92 8.51 1.88
C MET A 208 17.48 9.01 2.06
N PRO A 209 17.10 10.18 1.53
CA PRO A 209 15.69 10.55 1.39
C PRO A 209 14.94 9.49 0.59
N PHE A 210 13.72 9.16 0.99
CA PHE A 210 12.96 8.05 0.39
C PHE A 210 12.80 8.19 -1.14
N GLU A 211 12.66 9.43 -1.62
CA GLU A 211 12.46 9.74 -3.04
C GLU A 211 13.76 9.89 -3.83
N SER A 212 14.92 9.77 -3.17
CA SER A 212 16.21 10.00 -3.82
C SER A 212 16.56 8.90 -4.83
N PRO A 213 17.34 9.20 -5.89
CA PRO A 213 17.80 8.19 -6.84
C PRO A 213 18.56 7.04 -6.17
N GLU A 214 19.31 7.32 -5.10
CA GLU A 214 20.05 6.33 -4.32
C GLU A 214 19.09 5.37 -3.59
N ALA A 215 18.01 5.88 -2.98
CA ALA A 215 16.98 5.05 -2.36
C ALA A 215 16.23 4.19 -3.39
N GLN A 216 15.96 4.74 -4.59
CA GLN A 216 15.35 3.98 -5.69
C GLN A 216 16.26 2.84 -6.17
N LYS A 217 17.56 3.10 -6.30
CA LYS A 217 18.56 2.07 -6.65
C LYS A 217 18.68 1.01 -5.56
N LEU A 218 18.79 1.41 -4.30
CA LEU A 218 18.88 0.50 -3.17
C LEU A 218 17.62 -0.36 -3.04
N ASN A 219 16.42 0.23 -3.24
CA ASN A 219 15.17 -0.51 -3.34
C ASN A 219 15.26 -1.64 -4.37
N GLN A 220 15.68 -1.33 -5.60
CA GLN A 220 15.84 -2.35 -6.63
C GLN A 220 16.84 -3.44 -6.19
N GLN A 221 18.02 -3.06 -5.69
CA GLN A 221 19.08 -4.00 -5.32
C GLN A 221 18.69 -4.93 -4.14
N ILE A 222 17.91 -4.42 -3.17
CA ILE A 222 17.38 -5.23 -2.06
C ILE A 222 16.47 -6.34 -2.60
N PHE A 223 15.47 -5.99 -3.41
CA PHE A 223 14.52 -6.97 -3.94
C PHE A 223 15.15 -7.89 -4.99
N GLU A 224 16.10 -7.39 -5.77
CA GLU A 224 16.93 -8.19 -6.67
C GLU A 224 17.70 -9.27 -5.90
N THR A 225 18.31 -8.90 -4.78
CA THR A 225 19.06 -9.81 -3.90
C THR A 225 18.16 -10.86 -3.25
N ILE A 226 16.99 -10.44 -2.77
CA ILE A 226 16.01 -11.36 -2.16
C ILE A 226 15.54 -12.38 -3.21
N TYR A 227 15.16 -11.93 -4.40
CA TYR A 227 14.70 -12.83 -5.45
C TYR A 227 15.80 -13.79 -5.92
N TYR A 228 17.02 -13.28 -6.12
CA TYR A 228 18.17 -14.11 -6.48
C TYR A 228 18.46 -15.17 -5.40
N GLY A 229 18.53 -14.76 -4.13
CA GLY A 229 18.80 -15.66 -3.01
C GLY A 229 17.71 -16.72 -2.83
N ALA A 230 16.44 -16.33 -3.00
CA ALA A 230 15.32 -17.26 -2.91
C ALA A 230 15.32 -18.29 -4.06
N LEU A 231 15.57 -17.87 -5.29
CA LEU A 231 15.72 -18.77 -6.43
C LEU A 231 16.92 -19.71 -6.28
N GLU A 232 18.06 -19.20 -5.81
CA GLU A 232 19.26 -20.01 -5.56
C GLU A 232 18.96 -21.11 -4.52
N ALA A 233 18.33 -20.77 -3.39
CA ALA A 233 17.92 -21.77 -2.39
C ALA A 233 16.84 -22.73 -2.91
N SER A 234 15.89 -22.26 -3.71
CA SER A 234 14.85 -23.12 -4.27
C SER A 234 15.42 -24.09 -5.32
N CYS A 235 16.45 -23.68 -6.07
CA CYS A 235 17.20 -24.53 -6.98
C CYS A 235 18.03 -25.58 -6.23
N GLU A 236 18.70 -25.20 -5.14
CA GLU A 236 19.41 -26.16 -4.25
C GLU A 236 18.44 -27.22 -3.70
N LEU A 237 17.25 -26.80 -3.27
CA LEU A 237 16.22 -27.74 -2.80
C LEU A 237 15.69 -28.64 -3.92
N ALA A 238 15.67 -28.17 -5.17
CA ALA A 238 15.24 -28.98 -6.30
C ALA A 238 16.31 -30.01 -6.70
N GLU A 239 17.59 -29.67 -6.57
CA GLU A 239 18.69 -30.62 -6.75
C GLU A 239 18.62 -31.78 -5.74
N GLU A 240 18.21 -31.48 -4.49
CA GLU A 240 18.09 -32.50 -3.43
C GLU A 240 16.78 -33.29 -3.48
N PHE A 241 15.64 -32.62 -3.68
CA PHE A 241 14.31 -33.21 -3.51
C PHE A 241 13.47 -33.31 -4.79
N GLY A 242 14.01 -32.86 -5.93
CA GLY A 242 13.29 -32.67 -7.18
C GLY A 242 12.47 -31.37 -7.21
N THR A 243 11.94 -31.02 -8.37
CA THR A 243 11.10 -29.83 -8.54
C THR A 243 9.75 -29.97 -7.86
N TYR A 244 8.97 -28.88 -7.76
CA TYR A 244 7.54 -29.01 -7.45
C TYR A 244 6.79 -29.72 -8.59
N GLU A 245 5.64 -30.34 -8.27
CA GLU A 245 4.90 -31.24 -9.19
C GLU A 245 4.52 -30.57 -10.52
N THR A 246 4.20 -29.29 -10.48
CA THR A 246 3.71 -28.51 -11.63
C THR A 246 4.77 -27.60 -12.25
N TYR A 247 6.05 -27.94 -12.08
CA TYR A 247 7.17 -27.17 -12.61
C TYR A 247 7.24 -27.19 -14.13
N GLU A 248 7.03 -28.35 -14.74
CA GLU A 248 7.11 -28.50 -16.19
C GLU A 248 6.08 -27.63 -16.91
N GLY A 249 6.54 -26.90 -17.92
CA GLY A 249 5.73 -25.95 -18.68
C GLY A 249 5.58 -24.56 -18.04
N SER A 250 6.00 -24.38 -16.78
CA SER A 250 6.08 -23.06 -16.14
C SER A 250 7.07 -22.13 -16.86
N PRO A 251 6.91 -20.80 -16.77
CA PRO A 251 7.91 -19.86 -17.29
C PRO A 251 9.34 -20.12 -16.80
N VAL A 252 9.52 -20.43 -15.52
CA VAL A 252 10.86 -20.71 -14.97
C VAL A 252 11.47 -21.96 -15.61
N SER A 253 10.67 -22.99 -15.94
CA SER A 253 11.16 -24.16 -16.72
C SER A 253 11.64 -23.82 -18.14
N LYS A 254 11.22 -22.66 -18.66
CA LYS A 254 11.62 -22.12 -19.97
C LYS A 254 12.72 -21.06 -19.85
N GLY A 255 13.32 -20.89 -18.68
CA GLY A 255 14.36 -19.88 -18.42
C GLY A 255 13.84 -18.44 -18.32
N ILE A 256 12.52 -18.26 -18.18
CA ILE A 256 11.87 -16.95 -18.03
C ILE A 256 11.64 -16.69 -16.54
N LEU A 257 12.39 -15.73 -15.99
CA LEU A 257 12.25 -15.27 -14.61
C LEU A 257 11.36 -14.03 -14.54
N GLN A 258 11.09 -13.55 -13.33
CA GLN A 258 10.12 -12.48 -13.13
C GLN A 258 10.45 -11.21 -13.91
N TYR A 259 11.69 -10.73 -13.85
CA TYR A 259 12.08 -9.49 -14.54
C TYR A 259 11.99 -9.60 -16.07
N ASP A 260 12.12 -10.80 -16.64
CA ASP A 260 11.91 -11.04 -18.06
C ASP A 260 10.44 -10.77 -18.43
N MET A 261 9.49 -11.17 -17.58
CA MET A 261 8.06 -10.90 -17.78
C MET A 261 7.68 -9.42 -17.66
N TRP A 262 8.57 -8.61 -17.09
CA TRP A 262 8.47 -7.15 -17.02
C TRP A 262 9.27 -6.45 -18.12
N ASN A 263 10.01 -7.19 -18.96
CA ASN A 263 10.99 -6.65 -19.90
C ASN A 263 12.02 -5.72 -19.22
N LYS A 264 12.44 -6.06 -17.99
CA LYS A 264 13.41 -5.29 -17.21
C LYS A 264 14.74 -6.01 -17.15
N THR A 265 15.83 -5.28 -17.38
CA THR A 265 17.19 -5.79 -17.17
C THR A 265 17.58 -5.59 -15.70
N PRO A 266 18.04 -6.65 -14.99
CA PRO A 266 18.56 -6.53 -13.64
C PRO A 266 19.82 -5.66 -13.55
N THR A 267 20.25 -5.33 -12.33
CA THR A 267 21.57 -4.71 -12.13
C THR A 267 22.69 -5.74 -12.34
N ASP A 268 23.93 -5.29 -12.28
CA ASP A 268 25.14 -6.13 -12.33
C ASP A 268 25.50 -6.76 -10.96
N LEU A 269 24.66 -6.59 -9.94
CA LEU A 269 24.92 -7.04 -8.57
C LEU A 269 25.03 -8.57 -8.45
N TRP A 270 24.24 -9.32 -9.23
CA TRP A 270 24.21 -10.78 -9.20
C TRP A 270 24.30 -11.39 -10.59
N ASN A 271 24.94 -12.56 -10.71
CA ASN A 271 25.10 -13.26 -11.97
C ASN A 271 23.86 -14.12 -12.30
N TRP A 272 22.88 -13.49 -12.93
CA TRP A 272 21.63 -14.12 -13.35
C TRP A 272 21.81 -15.24 -14.39
N SER A 273 22.82 -15.15 -15.26
CA SER A 273 23.09 -16.16 -16.29
C SER A 273 23.47 -17.50 -15.64
N THR A 274 24.41 -17.48 -14.69
CA THR A 274 24.82 -18.68 -13.95
C THR A 274 23.66 -19.26 -13.14
N LEU A 275 22.80 -18.41 -12.55
CA LEU A 275 21.60 -18.90 -11.85
C LEU A 275 20.60 -19.56 -12.83
N LYS A 276 20.36 -18.97 -14.00
CA LYS A 276 19.50 -19.54 -15.04
C LYS A 276 20.04 -20.89 -15.53
N GLU A 277 21.35 -21.05 -15.69
CA GLU A 277 21.98 -22.33 -16.05
C GLU A 277 21.74 -23.41 -14.99
N LYS A 278 21.90 -23.06 -13.69
CA LYS A 278 21.59 -23.98 -12.58
C LYS A 278 20.12 -24.37 -12.56
N ILE A 279 19.22 -23.40 -12.73
CA ILE A 279 17.77 -23.64 -12.80
C ILE A 279 17.42 -24.50 -14.01
N ALA A 280 18.04 -24.29 -15.17
CA ALA A 280 17.80 -25.12 -16.36
C ALA A 280 18.23 -26.58 -16.13
N LYS A 281 19.25 -26.81 -15.30
CA LYS A 281 19.73 -28.16 -14.97
C LYS A 281 18.93 -28.86 -13.87
N HIS A 282 18.52 -28.15 -12.83
CA HIS A 282 17.96 -28.74 -11.61
C HIS A 282 16.49 -28.36 -11.33
N GLY A 283 15.99 -27.34 -12.01
CA GLY A 283 14.70 -26.71 -11.74
C GLY A 283 14.65 -25.96 -10.41
N VAL A 284 13.44 -25.72 -9.89
CA VAL A 284 13.23 -25.07 -8.58
C VAL A 284 12.16 -25.82 -7.78
N ARG A 285 12.24 -25.74 -6.45
CA ARG A 285 11.36 -26.46 -5.52
C ARG A 285 10.05 -25.73 -5.23
N ASN A 286 9.98 -24.42 -5.50
CA ASN A 286 8.84 -23.57 -5.16
C ASN A 286 8.37 -22.82 -6.40
N SER A 287 7.05 -22.79 -6.65
CA SER A 287 6.49 -22.09 -7.81
C SER A 287 6.57 -20.56 -7.71
N LEU A 288 6.48 -20.01 -6.50
CA LEU A 288 6.51 -18.57 -6.19
C LEU A 288 7.27 -18.36 -4.88
N LEU A 289 7.92 -17.20 -4.72
CA LEU A 289 8.92 -16.95 -3.70
C LEU A 289 8.73 -15.65 -2.92
N VAL A 290 8.36 -14.56 -3.58
CA VAL A 290 8.45 -13.19 -3.02
C VAL A 290 7.09 -12.52 -3.09
N ALA A 291 6.58 -12.12 -1.92
CA ALA A 291 5.28 -11.48 -1.75
C ALA A 291 5.32 -10.52 -0.54
N PRO A 292 5.74 -9.25 -0.72
CA PRO A 292 5.82 -8.30 0.38
C PRO A 292 4.44 -7.98 0.97
N MET A 293 4.21 -8.51 2.16
CA MET A 293 2.97 -8.41 2.93
C MET A 293 2.94 -7.18 3.85
N PRO A 294 1.78 -6.83 4.44
CA PRO A 294 1.72 -5.92 5.57
C PRO A 294 2.37 -6.60 6.78
N THR A 295 3.25 -5.89 7.48
CA THR A 295 3.97 -6.42 8.65
C THR A 295 3.56 -5.74 9.95
N ALA A 296 2.37 -5.16 9.99
CA ALA A 296 1.80 -4.39 11.11
C ALA A 296 2.21 -4.88 12.52
N SER A 297 2.03 -6.17 12.84
CA SER A 297 2.38 -6.70 14.17
C SER A 297 3.85 -7.08 14.30
N THR A 298 4.45 -7.70 13.28
CA THR A 298 5.85 -8.19 13.36
C THR A 298 6.86 -7.05 13.30
N ALA A 299 6.58 -6.00 12.54
CA ALA A 299 7.37 -4.77 12.52
C ALA A 299 7.35 -4.06 13.87
N GLN A 300 6.20 -4.01 14.54
CA GLN A 300 6.12 -3.47 15.90
C GLN A 300 6.93 -4.29 16.91
N ILE A 301 6.94 -5.64 16.78
CA ILE A 301 7.74 -6.51 17.65
C ILE A 301 9.25 -6.24 17.45
N LEU A 302 9.70 -6.06 16.22
CA LEU A 302 11.10 -5.78 15.90
C LEU A 302 11.49 -4.30 16.02
N GLY A 303 10.52 -3.40 16.26
CA GLY A 303 10.77 -1.96 16.33
C GLY A 303 11.03 -1.28 14.98
N ASN A 304 10.61 -1.91 13.88
CA ASN A 304 10.80 -1.42 12.51
C ASN A 304 9.54 -0.72 11.97
N ASN A 305 9.69 0.08 10.91
CA ASN A 305 8.56 0.54 10.11
C ASN A 305 7.94 -0.61 9.30
N GLU A 306 6.66 -0.47 8.99
CA GLU A 306 5.90 -1.50 8.28
C GLU A 306 6.39 -1.69 6.84
N SER A 307 6.57 -2.96 6.46
CA SER A 307 6.81 -3.44 5.11
C SER A 307 7.86 -2.61 4.34
N PHE A 308 7.52 -2.20 3.13
CA PHE A 308 8.26 -1.27 2.28
C PHE A 308 7.71 0.16 2.32
N GLU A 309 6.87 0.49 3.31
CA GLU A 309 6.19 1.79 3.36
C GLU A 309 7.12 2.89 3.90
N PRO A 310 6.93 4.16 3.48
CA PRO A 310 7.49 5.31 4.18
C PRO A 310 6.89 5.46 5.58
N TYR A 311 7.52 6.27 6.44
CA TYR A 311 6.90 6.64 7.72
C TYR A 311 5.62 7.45 7.48
N THR A 312 4.53 7.01 8.09
CA THR A 312 3.25 7.74 8.02
C THR A 312 3.26 9.02 8.85
N SER A 313 4.06 9.05 9.92
CA SER A 313 4.26 10.15 10.84
C SER A 313 5.58 9.97 11.60
N ASN A 314 6.27 11.05 11.96
CA ASN A 314 7.39 10.98 12.91
C ASN A 314 6.94 10.96 14.38
N VAL A 315 5.63 10.98 14.65
CA VAL A 315 5.05 10.82 15.99
C VAL A 315 3.92 9.81 15.93
N TYR A 316 3.97 8.81 16.80
CA TYR A 316 2.94 7.76 16.87
C TYR A 316 2.52 7.48 18.30
N ASN A 317 1.25 7.14 18.46
CA ASN A 317 0.68 6.77 19.76
C ASN A 317 0.91 5.29 20.02
N ARG A 318 1.59 4.96 21.11
CA ARG A 318 1.77 3.59 21.60
C ARG A 318 0.84 3.35 22.78
N ARG A 319 -0.11 2.45 22.61
CA ARG A 319 -0.99 1.96 23.70
C ARG A 319 -0.24 0.90 24.51
N VAL A 320 -0.14 1.11 25.81
CA VAL A 320 0.37 0.12 26.79
C VAL A 320 -0.61 0.01 27.95
N LEU A 321 -0.42 -0.96 28.84
CA LEU A 321 -1.31 -1.19 29.98
C LEU A 321 -1.46 0.03 30.91
N SER A 322 -0.43 0.89 30.99
CA SER A 322 -0.41 2.10 31.81
C SER A 322 -0.98 3.35 31.13
N GLY A 323 -1.38 3.27 29.86
CA GLY A 323 -1.95 4.40 29.12
C GLY A 323 -1.50 4.51 27.67
N GLU A 324 -1.81 5.64 27.04
CA GLU A 324 -1.33 5.99 25.69
C GLU A 324 -0.14 6.93 25.78
N PHE A 325 0.97 6.59 25.14
CA PHE A 325 2.18 7.42 25.11
C PHE A 325 2.46 7.86 23.67
N GLN A 326 2.75 9.15 23.49
CA GLN A 326 3.28 9.67 22.23
C GLN A 326 4.78 9.35 22.14
N VAL A 327 5.17 8.63 21.10
CA VAL A 327 6.55 8.24 20.82
C VAL A 327 6.97 8.91 19.53
N VAL A 328 8.09 9.64 19.57
CA VAL A 328 8.70 10.24 18.38
C VAL A 328 9.60 9.21 17.71
N ASN A 329 9.73 9.28 16.39
CA ASN A 329 10.61 8.42 15.60
C ASN A 329 12.02 8.41 16.21
N HIS A 330 12.46 7.24 16.66
CA HIS A 330 13.70 7.07 17.39
C HIS A 330 14.94 7.47 16.59
N HIS A 331 14.92 7.30 15.25
CA HIS A 331 15.99 7.78 14.38
C HIS A 331 16.05 9.31 14.37
N LEU A 332 14.89 9.98 14.27
CA LEU A 332 14.81 11.44 14.29
C LEU A 332 15.29 12.01 15.63
N ILE A 333 14.87 11.42 16.76
CA ILE A 333 15.34 11.84 18.09
C ILE A 333 16.87 11.77 18.14
N LYS A 334 17.45 10.67 17.67
CA LYS A 334 18.90 10.48 17.67
C LYS A 334 19.60 11.57 16.85
N ASP A 335 19.13 11.85 15.65
CA ASP A 335 19.72 12.88 14.79
C ASP A 335 19.58 14.29 15.34
N LEU A 336 18.43 14.62 15.94
CA LEU A 336 18.23 15.93 16.57
C LEU A 336 19.09 16.07 17.83
N THR A 337 19.25 14.99 18.61
CA THR A 337 20.10 14.99 19.80
C THR A 337 21.58 15.13 19.43
N GLU A 338 22.05 14.43 18.39
CA GLU A 338 23.42 14.53 17.89
C GLU A 338 23.78 15.93 17.35
N ARG A 339 22.77 16.77 17.07
CA ARG A 339 22.93 18.16 16.62
C ARG A 339 22.56 19.19 17.68
N ASP A 340 22.32 18.78 18.92
CA ASP A 340 21.89 19.65 20.02
C ASP A 340 20.60 20.44 19.72
N LEU A 341 19.70 19.86 18.92
CA LEU A 341 18.40 20.43 18.53
C LEU A 341 17.21 19.82 19.30
N TRP A 342 17.46 18.80 20.13
CA TRP A 342 16.39 18.08 20.82
C TRP A 342 16.11 18.65 22.21
N ASP A 343 14.94 19.26 22.37
CA ASP A 343 14.38 19.70 23.65
C ASP A 343 12.85 19.50 23.71
N ASP A 344 12.24 19.87 24.84
CA ASP A 344 10.79 19.77 25.03
C ASP A 344 10.00 20.69 24.07
N ASP A 345 10.57 21.81 23.63
CA ASP A 345 9.93 22.72 22.68
C ASP A 345 9.87 22.11 21.28
N MET A 346 10.99 21.55 20.81
CA MET A 346 11.11 20.80 19.57
C MET A 346 10.11 19.64 19.54
N LYS A 347 10.04 18.85 20.62
CA LYS A 347 9.05 17.79 20.76
C LYS A 347 7.62 18.31 20.58
N ASN A 348 7.27 19.42 21.24
CA ASN A 348 5.94 20.02 21.14
C ASN A 348 5.65 20.58 19.74
N LYS A 349 6.64 21.16 19.05
CA LYS A 349 6.52 21.62 17.66
C LYS A 349 6.23 20.45 16.70
N ILE A 350 6.96 19.34 16.85
CA ILE A 350 6.74 18.14 16.03
C ILE A 350 5.33 17.57 16.28
N ILE A 351 4.90 17.48 17.54
CA ILE A 351 3.53 17.03 17.89
C ILE A 351 2.47 17.97 17.31
N GLY A 352 2.66 19.29 17.46
CA GLY A 352 1.76 20.32 16.94
C GLY A 352 1.62 20.28 15.41
N ASN A 353 2.69 19.89 14.71
CA ASN A 353 2.71 19.65 13.27
C ASN A 353 2.28 18.23 12.86
N ASN A 354 1.64 17.48 13.77
CA ASN A 354 1.17 16.10 13.54
C ASN A 354 2.27 15.16 13.03
N GLY A 355 3.49 15.30 13.56
CA GLY A 355 4.65 14.50 13.18
C GLY A 355 5.35 14.91 11.89
N SER A 356 4.92 15.99 11.24
CA SER A 356 5.72 16.63 10.19
C SER A 356 6.80 17.52 10.79
N ILE A 357 7.95 17.56 10.14
CA ILE A 357 9.06 18.45 10.51
C ILE A 357 9.37 19.50 9.43
N GLN A 358 8.60 19.52 8.33
CA GLN A 358 8.93 20.35 7.16
C GLN A 358 8.85 21.85 7.47
N SER A 359 7.93 22.27 8.34
CA SER A 359 7.71 23.67 8.72
C SER A 359 8.60 24.16 9.87
N ILE A 360 9.42 23.30 10.48
CA ILE A 360 10.25 23.65 11.63
C ILE A 360 11.60 24.17 11.10
N GLU A 361 11.79 25.49 11.09
CA GLU A 361 12.95 26.15 10.51
C GLU A 361 14.27 25.83 11.23
N GLU A 362 14.21 25.51 12.52
CA GLU A 362 15.40 25.13 13.29
C GLU A 362 15.99 23.79 12.85
N ILE A 363 15.21 22.95 12.15
CA ILE A 363 15.68 21.66 11.64
C ILE A 363 16.33 21.86 10.26
N PRO A 364 17.62 21.48 10.10
CA PRO A 364 18.32 21.58 8.82
C PRO A 364 17.62 20.83 7.67
N GLN A 365 17.78 21.34 6.45
CA GLN A 365 17.13 20.79 5.26
C GLN A 365 17.46 19.30 5.03
N ASP A 366 18.70 18.89 5.27
CA ASP A 366 19.12 17.51 5.07
C ASP A 366 18.39 16.51 5.99
N ILE A 367 18.07 16.91 7.23
CA ILE A 367 17.19 16.13 8.12
C ILE A 367 15.75 16.17 7.60
N ARG A 368 15.24 17.35 7.24
CA ARG A 368 13.86 17.48 6.74
C ARG A 368 13.60 16.60 5.51
N GLU A 369 14.56 16.49 4.60
CA GLU A 369 14.46 15.62 3.42
C GLU A 369 14.44 14.13 3.77
N ILE A 370 15.25 13.68 4.73
CA ILE A 370 15.30 12.27 5.16
C ILE A 370 13.99 11.85 5.86
N TYR A 371 13.42 12.73 6.67
CA TYR A 371 12.25 12.43 7.52
C TYR A 371 10.93 12.95 6.97
N LYS A 372 10.83 13.09 5.64
CA LYS A 372 9.54 13.31 4.99
C LYS A 372 8.55 12.22 5.41
N THR A 373 7.32 12.62 5.69
CA THR A 373 6.23 11.67 5.91
C THR A 373 5.64 11.21 4.57
N VAL A 374 4.92 10.10 4.55
CA VAL A 374 4.26 9.59 3.32
C VAL A 374 3.33 10.61 2.65
N TRP A 375 2.79 11.55 3.44
CA TRP A 375 1.90 12.63 2.98
C TRP A 375 2.62 13.77 2.27
N GLU A 376 3.93 13.86 2.44
CA GLU A 376 4.81 14.87 1.85
C GLU A 376 5.54 14.34 0.61
N MET A 377 5.35 13.05 0.28
CA MET A 377 6.00 12.37 -0.84
C MET A 377 5.08 12.26 -2.05
N SER A 378 5.68 12.19 -3.24
CA SER A 378 4.97 11.93 -4.48
C SER A 378 4.49 10.49 -4.57
N VAL A 379 3.17 10.30 -4.74
CA VAL A 379 2.58 8.98 -5.01
C VAL A 379 3.14 8.37 -6.31
N LYS A 380 3.51 9.20 -7.30
CA LYS A 380 4.14 8.71 -8.54
C LYS A 380 5.51 8.10 -8.27
N ASN A 381 6.32 8.70 -7.40
CA ASN A 381 7.61 8.13 -7.00
C ASN A 381 7.43 6.80 -6.26
N GLN A 382 6.42 6.71 -5.40
CA GLN A 382 6.08 5.46 -4.71
C GLN A 382 5.65 4.36 -5.70
N ILE A 383 4.82 4.70 -6.71
CA ILE A 383 4.43 3.78 -7.78
C ILE A 383 5.65 3.34 -8.60
N GLN A 384 6.56 4.26 -8.91
CA GLN A 384 7.80 3.94 -9.63
C GLN A 384 8.66 2.94 -8.84
N MET A 385 8.92 3.22 -7.56
CA MET A 385 9.65 2.30 -6.68
C MET A 385 8.96 0.95 -6.55
N ALA A 386 7.62 0.92 -6.50
CA ALA A 386 6.83 -0.29 -6.47
C ALA A 386 6.95 -1.10 -7.78
N ALA A 387 6.98 -0.45 -8.94
CA ALA A 387 7.20 -1.10 -10.22
C ALA A 387 8.65 -1.62 -10.33
N ASP A 388 9.61 -0.85 -9.81
CA ASP A 388 11.02 -1.21 -9.87
C ASP A 388 11.35 -2.49 -9.11
N ARG A 389 10.81 -2.63 -7.90
CA ARG A 389 10.89 -3.89 -7.15
C ARG A 389 9.94 -4.96 -7.68
N GLY A 390 8.83 -4.57 -8.31
CA GLY A 390 7.85 -5.49 -8.89
C GLY A 390 8.43 -6.47 -9.92
N ALA A 391 9.49 -6.05 -10.63
CA ALA A 391 10.25 -6.92 -11.53
C ALA A 391 10.98 -8.08 -10.83
N PHE A 392 11.16 -8.02 -9.51
CA PHE A 392 11.79 -9.05 -8.68
C PHE A 392 10.81 -9.66 -7.66
N ILE A 393 9.50 -9.43 -7.86
CA ILE A 393 8.42 -9.97 -7.02
C ILE A 393 7.53 -10.84 -7.92
N ASP A 394 7.61 -12.15 -7.76
CA ASP A 394 6.87 -13.13 -8.58
C ASP A 394 5.39 -13.24 -8.19
N GLN A 395 5.02 -12.83 -6.98
CA GLN A 395 3.63 -12.61 -6.57
C GLN A 395 3.22 -11.14 -6.75
N SER A 396 2.79 -10.43 -5.71
CA SER A 396 2.50 -9.00 -5.71
C SER A 396 2.96 -8.36 -4.40
N GLN A 397 2.52 -7.14 -4.11
CA GLN A 397 2.88 -6.37 -2.91
C GLN A 397 1.66 -5.60 -2.38
N SER A 398 1.52 -5.51 -1.05
CA SER A 398 0.41 -4.82 -0.38
C SER A 398 0.56 -3.29 -0.41
N PHE A 399 0.36 -2.69 -1.58
CA PHE A 399 0.70 -1.29 -1.84
C PHE A 399 -0.41 -0.31 -1.41
N ASN A 400 -0.30 0.29 -0.22
CA ASN A 400 -1.22 1.37 0.17
C ASN A 400 -0.91 2.67 -0.57
N ILE A 401 -1.95 3.45 -0.81
CA ILE A 401 -1.85 4.79 -1.41
C ILE A 401 -2.27 5.81 -0.38
N HIS A 402 -1.46 6.85 -0.19
CA HIS A 402 -1.72 7.93 0.75
C HIS A 402 -2.00 9.22 -0.02
N VAL A 403 -3.21 9.75 0.10
CA VAL A 403 -3.61 11.03 -0.53
C VAL A 403 -4.33 11.85 0.52
N ALA A 404 -3.69 12.92 1.00
CA ALA A 404 -4.25 13.76 2.06
C ALA A 404 -5.63 14.31 1.68
N GLU A 405 -5.73 14.91 0.49
CA GLU A 405 -6.95 15.49 -0.07
C GLU A 405 -7.29 14.82 -1.41
N PRO A 406 -8.05 13.71 -1.38
CA PRO A 406 -8.41 12.98 -2.58
C PRO A 406 -9.44 13.75 -3.40
N ASN A 407 -9.31 13.69 -4.72
CA ASN A 407 -10.36 14.10 -5.64
C ASN A 407 -10.37 13.16 -6.85
N TYR A 408 -11.42 13.25 -7.66
CA TYR A 408 -11.63 12.35 -8.79
C TYR A 408 -10.46 12.34 -9.78
N GLY A 409 -9.95 13.53 -10.15
CA GLY A 409 -8.85 13.67 -11.09
C GLY A 409 -7.54 13.08 -10.57
N LYS A 410 -7.19 13.35 -9.31
CA LYS A 410 -5.98 12.81 -8.64
C LYS A 410 -6.02 11.29 -8.58
N LEU A 411 -7.11 10.71 -8.06
CA LEU A 411 -7.24 9.25 -7.92
C LEU A 411 -7.27 8.55 -9.28
N THR A 412 -7.94 9.14 -10.27
CA THR A 412 -7.89 8.65 -11.65
C THR A 412 -6.46 8.62 -12.18
N SER A 413 -5.72 9.72 -12.08
CA SER A 413 -4.34 9.78 -12.55
C SER A 413 -3.44 8.76 -11.84
N ILE A 414 -3.62 8.55 -10.54
CA ILE A 414 -2.84 7.60 -9.73
C ILE A 414 -3.10 6.16 -10.21
N HIS A 415 -4.38 5.75 -10.33
CA HIS A 415 -4.72 4.39 -10.76
C HIS A 415 -4.26 4.10 -12.18
N PHE A 416 -4.50 5.01 -13.12
CA PHE A 416 -4.03 4.84 -14.50
C PHE A 416 -2.51 4.81 -14.60
N HIS A 417 -1.80 5.58 -13.76
CA HIS A 417 -0.34 5.52 -13.71
C HIS A 417 0.14 4.16 -13.17
N ALA A 418 -0.41 3.68 -12.05
CA ALA A 418 -0.11 2.35 -11.51
C ALA A 418 -0.37 1.22 -12.51
N TRP A 419 -1.49 1.29 -13.24
CA TRP A 419 -1.84 0.33 -14.30
C TRP A 419 -0.84 0.39 -15.46
N LYS A 420 -0.54 1.58 -15.99
CA LYS A 420 0.41 1.76 -17.11
C LYS A 420 1.84 1.34 -16.75
N MET A 421 2.25 1.53 -15.50
CA MET A 421 3.51 1.01 -14.96
C MET A 421 3.52 -0.51 -14.82
N GLY A 422 2.38 -1.17 -15.06
CA GLY A 422 2.24 -2.62 -15.05
C GLY A 422 2.15 -3.20 -13.64
N LEU A 423 1.78 -2.45 -12.61
CA LEU A 423 1.60 -3.05 -11.29
C LEU A 423 0.60 -4.22 -11.32
N LYS A 424 0.76 -5.19 -10.41
CA LYS A 424 -0.21 -6.27 -10.19
C LYS A 424 -1.28 -5.81 -9.21
N THR A 425 -0.85 -5.33 -8.05
CA THR A 425 -1.67 -4.58 -7.11
C THR A 425 -1.46 -3.09 -7.35
N GLY A 426 -2.49 -2.42 -7.87
CA GLY A 426 -2.50 -0.98 -8.06
C GLY A 426 -2.74 -0.23 -6.76
N MET A 427 -3.58 -0.78 -5.87
CA MET A 427 -3.88 -0.20 -4.56
C MET A 427 -4.38 -1.28 -3.60
N TYR A 428 -3.80 -1.34 -2.41
CA TYR A 428 -4.36 -2.04 -1.25
C TYR A 428 -5.40 -1.14 -0.59
N TYR A 429 -5.04 -0.32 0.40
CA TYR A 429 -5.93 0.73 0.91
C TYR A 429 -5.64 2.10 0.31
N LEU A 430 -6.69 2.89 0.11
CA LEU A 430 -6.58 4.35 0.07
C LEU A 430 -6.59 4.88 1.51
N ARG A 431 -5.58 5.65 1.87
CA ARG A 431 -5.45 6.37 3.15
C ARG A 431 -5.59 7.86 2.90
N THR A 432 -6.49 8.50 3.61
CA THR A 432 -6.80 9.93 3.50
C THR A 432 -6.61 10.64 4.83
N LYS A 433 -6.47 11.97 4.81
CA LYS A 433 -6.52 12.77 6.03
C LYS A 433 -7.93 13.34 6.21
N PRO A 434 -8.45 13.45 7.44
CA PRO A 434 -9.68 14.18 7.70
C PRO A 434 -9.56 15.64 7.23
N ALA A 435 -10.64 16.23 6.74
CA ALA A 435 -10.68 17.63 6.28
C ALA A 435 -10.44 18.64 7.42
N ALA A 436 -10.69 18.24 8.68
CA ALA A 436 -10.39 19.04 9.86
C ALA A 436 -9.43 18.28 10.79
N ASN A 437 -8.36 18.94 11.20
CA ASN A 437 -7.47 18.40 12.24
C ASN A 437 -8.21 18.36 13.57
N ALA A 438 -8.13 17.24 14.29
CA ALA A 438 -8.63 17.18 15.66
C ALA A 438 -7.89 18.23 16.51
N ILE A 439 -8.63 18.98 17.34
CA ILE A 439 -8.04 19.93 18.27
C ILE A 439 -7.15 19.14 19.25
N GLN A 440 -5.84 19.33 19.16
CA GLN A 440 -4.89 18.71 20.08
C GLN A 440 -4.95 19.42 21.44
N PHE A 441 -5.45 18.75 22.46
CA PHE A 441 -5.57 19.29 23.83
C PHE A 441 -4.25 19.21 24.63
N THR A 442 -3.25 18.48 24.12
CA THR A 442 -2.00 18.20 24.84
C THR A 442 -0.89 19.24 24.62
N VAL A 443 -1.08 20.17 23.69
CA VAL A 443 -0.04 21.16 23.35
C VAL A 443 -0.44 22.51 23.93
N ASP A 444 0.41 23.05 24.79
CA ASP A 444 0.23 24.38 25.39
C ASP A 444 0.39 25.46 24.29
N LYS A 445 -0.75 25.84 23.70
CA LYS A 445 -0.82 26.80 22.59
C LYS A 445 -0.21 28.16 22.94
N GLN A 446 -0.12 28.52 24.23
CA GLN A 446 0.50 29.78 24.65
C GLN A 446 2.02 29.78 24.43
N ARG A 447 2.69 28.63 24.57
CA ARG A 447 4.14 28.50 24.33
C ARG A 447 4.49 28.55 22.84
N LEU A 448 3.69 27.92 21.98
CA LEU A 448 3.91 27.94 20.53
C LEU A 448 3.79 29.35 19.92
N ASN A 449 2.88 30.19 20.45
CA ASN A 449 2.65 31.54 19.94
C ASN A 449 3.65 32.60 20.44
N GLN A 450 4.41 32.31 21.50
CA GLN A 450 5.39 33.27 22.04
C GLN A 450 6.59 33.50 21.10
N ASN A 451 6.94 32.51 20.28
CA ASN A 451 8.06 32.64 19.33
C ASN A 451 7.69 33.32 17.99
N ALA A 452 6.40 33.43 17.66
CA ALA A 452 5.92 34.11 16.45
C ALA A 452 5.75 35.63 16.63
N SER A 453 5.86 36.14 17.86
CA SER A 453 5.44 37.51 18.22
C SER A 453 6.57 38.55 18.22
N THR A 454 7.79 38.20 17.80
CA THR A 454 8.97 39.11 17.86
C THR A 454 9.20 39.95 16.60
N THR A 455 8.16 40.21 15.81
CA THR A 455 8.19 41.26 14.76
C THR A 455 7.14 42.32 15.03
N VAL A 456 7.51 43.29 15.88
CA VAL A 456 6.75 44.51 16.12
C VAL A 456 6.84 45.42 14.89
N LYS A 457 5.71 45.70 14.23
CA LYS A 457 5.50 46.94 13.49
C LYS A 457 4.25 47.63 14.02
N MET A 458 4.46 48.81 14.60
CA MET A 458 3.43 49.76 15.00
C MET A 458 2.85 50.53 13.80
N ASN A 459 1.59 50.94 13.99
CA ASN A 459 0.75 51.97 13.34
C ASN A 459 -0.50 51.35 12.70
N GLY A 460 -1.74 51.80 12.92
CA GLY A 460 -2.30 52.94 13.65
C GLY A 460 -3.76 53.11 13.18
N ASN A 461 -4.68 53.35 14.12
CA ASN A 461 -6.09 53.80 14.04
C ASN A 461 -6.86 53.88 12.71
N GLY A 462 -8.13 53.42 12.73
CA GLY A 462 -9.20 54.03 11.91
C GLY A 462 -10.51 53.25 11.69
N ASN A 463 -11.46 53.42 12.62
CA ASN A 463 -12.93 53.49 12.48
C ASN A 463 -13.87 52.36 11.98
N ILE A 464 -15.01 52.34 12.69
CA ILE A 464 -16.21 51.50 12.67
C ILE A 464 -17.22 51.98 11.62
N SER A 465 -17.91 51.05 10.93
CA SER A 465 -19.35 51.16 10.62
C SER A 465 -19.96 49.80 10.22
N SER A 466 -21.19 49.55 10.70
CA SER A 466 -22.01 48.34 10.53
C SER A 466 -23.17 48.58 9.53
N PRO A 467 -23.91 47.53 9.09
CA PRO A 467 -24.46 47.42 7.73
C PRO A 467 -25.95 47.81 7.60
N THR A 468 -26.40 47.95 6.34
CA THR A 468 -27.81 48.11 5.96
C THR A 468 -28.24 47.00 4.99
N SER A 469 -29.39 46.39 5.29
CA SER A 469 -30.13 45.42 4.46
C SER A 469 -31.05 46.12 3.46
N PRO A 470 -31.59 45.40 2.45
CA PRO A 470 -33.05 45.23 2.44
C PRO A 470 -33.59 43.85 1.96
N SER A 471 -34.76 43.55 2.53
CA SER A 471 -35.93 42.72 2.11
C SER A 471 -36.25 42.68 0.58
N SER A 472 -37.02 41.77 -0.04
CA SER A 472 -37.86 40.61 0.35
C SER A 472 -38.49 39.92 -0.91
N ALA A 473 -38.92 38.65 -0.75
CA ALA A 473 -40.07 37.92 -1.36
C ALA A 473 -40.14 37.47 -2.85
N HIS A 474 -40.27 36.15 -3.08
CA HIS A 474 -41.53 35.48 -3.53
C HIS A 474 -41.47 33.93 -3.48
N ASN A 475 -42.63 33.31 -3.20
CA ASN A 475 -42.91 31.87 -2.99
C ASN A 475 -43.16 31.06 -4.28
N SER A 476 -42.59 29.83 -4.33
CA SER A 476 -43.13 28.49 -4.72
C SER A 476 -43.80 28.24 -6.11
N PRO A 477 -43.91 26.98 -6.64
CA PRO A 477 -43.83 25.68 -5.96
C PRO A 477 -43.07 24.50 -6.66
N ASN A 478 -42.72 23.51 -5.82
CA ASN A 478 -42.48 22.07 -6.04
C ASN A 478 -42.48 21.50 -7.47
N LYS A 479 -41.36 20.84 -7.83
CA LYS A 479 -41.35 19.68 -8.74
C LYS A 479 -40.44 18.57 -8.20
N SER A 480 -40.93 17.35 -8.36
CA SER A 480 -40.44 16.07 -7.90
C SER A 480 -39.03 15.70 -8.38
N VAL A 481 -38.25 15.16 -7.45
CA VAL A 481 -36.86 14.70 -7.55
C VAL A 481 -36.71 13.52 -8.52
N ASN A 482 -35.79 13.64 -9.48
CA ASN A 482 -35.23 12.53 -10.26
C ASN A 482 -33.78 12.28 -9.82
N GLY A 483 -33.40 11.02 -9.60
CA GLY A 483 -32.07 10.60 -9.10
C GLY A 483 -30.86 10.90 -10.00
N THR A 484 -31.06 11.59 -11.12
CA THR A 484 -29.99 12.13 -11.98
C THR A 484 -29.39 13.41 -11.41
N ASP A 485 -30.17 14.26 -10.72
CA ASP A 485 -29.70 15.56 -10.19
C ASP A 485 -28.74 15.39 -9.01
N GLU A 486 -29.00 14.43 -8.12
CA GLU A 486 -28.14 14.18 -6.95
C GLU A 486 -26.76 13.63 -7.37
N ARG A 487 -26.72 12.92 -8.50
CA ARG A 487 -25.51 12.36 -9.08
C ARG A 487 -24.66 13.41 -9.77
N GLU A 488 -25.27 14.29 -10.55
CA GLU A 488 -24.57 15.43 -11.16
C GLU A 488 -24.07 16.41 -10.08
N LYS A 489 -24.83 16.58 -9.00
CA LYS A 489 -24.41 17.36 -7.83
C LYS A 489 -23.19 16.75 -7.13
N LYS A 490 -23.17 15.44 -6.88
CA LYS A 490 -21.99 14.74 -6.33
C LYS A 490 -20.77 14.79 -7.26
N LEU A 491 -20.99 14.68 -8.56
CA LEU A 491 -19.94 14.84 -9.57
C LEU A 491 -19.37 16.27 -9.54
N ALA A 492 -20.24 17.28 -9.46
CA ALA A 492 -19.83 18.67 -9.31
C ALA A 492 -19.09 18.89 -7.98
N GLU A 493 -19.58 18.38 -6.85
CA GLU A 493 -18.92 18.49 -5.54
C GLU A 493 -17.51 17.87 -5.53
N MET A 494 -17.30 16.74 -6.21
CA MET A 494 -16.00 16.06 -6.31
C MET A 494 -15.04 16.72 -7.32
N VAL A 495 -15.56 17.49 -8.28
CA VAL A 495 -14.80 18.22 -9.31
C VAL A 495 -14.51 19.68 -8.90
N CYS A 496 -15.40 20.31 -8.13
CA CYS A 496 -15.44 21.75 -7.88
C CYS A 496 -14.53 22.24 -6.74
N SER A 497 -13.62 21.42 -6.21
CA SER A 497 -12.84 21.78 -5.02
C SER A 497 -11.58 22.62 -5.27
N LEU A 498 -11.42 23.27 -6.43
CA LEU A 498 -10.22 24.08 -6.72
C LEU A 498 -10.47 25.49 -7.27
N GLU A 499 -11.64 25.82 -7.82
CA GLU A 499 -11.83 27.10 -8.53
C GLU A 499 -12.81 28.11 -7.91
N ASN A 500 -13.56 27.75 -6.85
CA ASN A 500 -14.45 28.71 -6.17
C ASN A 500 -14.45 28.51 -4.64
N LYS A 501 -13.49 29.15 -3.97
CA LYS A 501 -13.43 29.19 -2.49
C LYS A 501 -14.56 30.04 -1.87
N ASP A 502 -15.17 30.94 -2.65
CA ASP A 502 -16.10 31.95 -2.14
C ASP A 502 -17.59 31.67 -2.43
N ASP A 503 -17.94 30.63 -3.20
CA ASP A 503 -19.34 30.30 -3.54
C ASP A 503 -19.96 29.18 -2.65
N CYS A 504 -19.23 28.68 -1.65
CA CYS A 504 -19.77 27.69 -0.70
C CYS A 504 -20.56 28.38 0.44
N LEU A 505 -21.67 29.02 0.08
CA LEU A 505 -22.63 29.65 1.01
C LEU A 505 -23.78 28.70 1.42
N MET A 506 -23.50 27.40 1.55
CA MET A 506 -24.48 26.42 2.02
C MET A 506 -23.92 25.50 3.11
N CYS A 507 -23.32 26.09 4.13
CA CYS A 507 -23.27 25.57 5.49
C CYS A 507 -23.44 26.76 6.45
N GLY A 508 -24.65 27.29 6.53
CA GLY A 508 -25.05 28.31 7.50
C GLY A 508 -26.16 27.78 8.38
N SER A 509 -25.80 27.19 9.52
CA SER A 509 -26.48 27.13 10.84
C SER A 509 -25.76 26.11 11.72
#